data_AF-A0A6V8L4L4-F1
#
_entry.id   AF-A0A6V8L4L4-F1
#
_cell.length_a   1.000
_cell.length_b   1.000
_cell.length_c   1.000
_cell.angle_alpha   90.00
_cell.angle_beta   90.00
_cell.angle_gamma   90.00
#
_symmetry.space_group_name_H-M   'P 1'
#
loop_
_entity.id
_entity.type
_entity.pdbx_description
1 polymer ?
#
loop_
_entity_poly.entity_id
_entity_poly.type
_entity_poly.pdbx_seq_one_letter_code
_entity_poly.pdbx_strand_id
1 'polypeptide(L)'
;MLAFEVLTGARPFLGGDEVALRRQHQQDPPPQLPAGVPAAVGRLVLRLLAKDPAARPQDARAVVETLDAAIRRLSAQQEALREAAFAAQQRRSREDAVGAALAAKQAATEEQITQALADLHAVLEEAADQAREALPEAELTKQGLSWEMRWERRRIVVDVWTQSTPRLEVPGDDPLLIAGVVAAGPNDTDPYANIVCETKDGRLSWSMLRFRASALTSRYEYGPRDRPHGFAWHVFAAQRPFMVRPMMHVWHMDREPLTSEAVVDLLREAISRT
;
A
#
# COMPACT_ATOMS: atom_id res chain seq x y z
N MET A 1 30.58 0.63 -55.13
CA MET A 1 31.07 2.03 -55.13
C MET A 1 29.90 3.01 -55.16
N LEU A 2 29.07 2.97 -56.21
CA LEU A 2 27.93 3.88 -56.37
C LEU A 2 27.01 3.95 -55.14
N ALA A 3 26.65 2.81 -54.55
CA ALA A 3 25.78 2.79 -53.36
C ALA A 3 26.39 3.52 -52.14
N PHE A 4 27.72 3.49 -51.97
CA PHE A 4 28.39 4.25 -50.91
C PHE A 4 28.34 5.74 -51.23
N GLU A 5 28.67 6.12 -52.46
CA GLU A 5 28.70 7.51 -52.92
C GLU A 5 27.32 8.17 -52.87
N VAL A 6 26.25 7.43 -53.22
CA VAL A 6 24.86 7.91 -53.10
C VAL A 6 24.48 8.18 -51.63
N LEU A 7 25.00 7.42 -50.68
CA LEU A 7 24.66 7.56 -49.25
C LEU A 7 25.52 8.59 -48.51
N THR A 8 26.76 8.82 -48.97
CA THR A 8 27.73 9.68 -48.26
C THR A 8 28.04 10.96 -49.02
N GLY A 9 27.68 11.06 -50.30
CA GLY A 9 28.08 12.15 -51.18
C GLY A 9 29.55 12.11 -51.62
N ALA A 10 30.30 11.07 -51.23
CA ALA A 10 31.73 10.96 -51.50
C ALA A 10 32.11 9.55 -51.97
N ARG A 11 33.13 9.46 -52.82
CA ARG A 11 33.67 8.17 -53.24
C ARG A 11 34.34 7.47 -52.05
N PRO A 12 34.21 6.14 -51.91
CA PRO A 12 34.85 5.39 -50.83
C PRO A 12 36.38 5.39 -50.95
N PHE A 13 36.92 5.50 -52.17
CA PHE A 13 38.35 5.60 -52.46
C PHE A 13 38.55 6.73 -53.47
N LEU A 14 39.47 7.65 -53.17
CA LEU A 14 39.70 8.86 -53.97
C LEU A 14 41.00 8.80 -54.77
N GLY A 15 42.06 8.15 -54.23
CA GLY A 15 43.38 7.94 -54.85
C GLY A 15 44.00 9.17 -55.53
N GLY A 16 45.11 9.72 -55.00
CA GLY A 16 45.77 10.89 -55.61
C GLY A 16 46.28 10.67 -57.05
N ASP A 17 46.47 9.42 -57.45
CA ASP A 17 46.80 8.97 -58.81
C ASP A 17 46.25 7.54 -59.06
N GLU A 18 46.44 7.01 -60.26
CA GLU A 18 45.92 5.68 -60.66
C GLU A 18 46.51 4.53 -59.84
N VAL A 19 47.77 4.65 -59.42
CA VAL A 19 48.48 3.62 -58.64
C VAL A 19 47.95 3.61 -57.20
N ALA A 20 47.77 4.78 -56.60
CA ALA A 20 47.19 4.97 -55.28
C ALA A 20 45.73 4.48 -55.25
N LEU A 21 44.93 4.80 -56.27
CA LEU A 21 43.56 4.33 -56.36
C LEU A 21 43.48 2.80 -56.44
N ARG A 22 44.32 2.16 -57.28
CA ARG A 22 44.41 0.69 -57.34
C ARG A 22 44.78 0.07 -56.00
N ARG A 23 45.74 0.67 -55.28
CA ARG A 23 46.13 0.19 -53.94
C ARG A 23 44.96 0.26 -52.97
N GLN A 24 44.27 1.40 -52.90
CA GLN A 24 43.09 1.58 -52.04
C GLN A 24 42.00 0.55 -52.34
N HIS A 25 41.77 0.26 -53.62
CA HIS A 25 40.83 -0.77 -54.02
C HIS A 25 41.23 -2.18 -53.62
N GLN A 26 42.52 -2.50 -53.52
CA GLN A 26 43.01 -3.84 -53.16
C GLN A 26 43.18 -4.04 -51.65
N GLN A 27 43.66 -3.03 -50.94
CA GLN A 27 44.22 -3.18 -49.59
C GLN A 27 43.47 -2.39 -48.53
N ASP A 28 42.99 -1.19 -48.87
CA ASP A 28 42.42 -0.31 -47.85
C ASP A 28 40.99 -0.71 -47.49
N PRO A 29 40.62 -0.71 -46.19
CA PRO A 29 39.25 -0.94 -45.77
C PRO A 29 38.33 0.22 -46.25
N PRO A 30 37.07 -0.05 -46.56
CA PRO A 30 36.12 1.00 -46.90
C PRO A 30 35.92 1.96 -45.71
N PRO A 31 35.74 3.26 -45.95
CA PRO A 31 35.47 4.22 -44.87
C PRO A 31 34.17 3.93 -44.12
N GLN A 32 34.05 4.44 -42.89
CA GLN A 32 32.83 4.29 -42.10
C GLN A 32 31.66 5.06 -42.73
N LEU A 33 30.47 4.47 -42.64
CA LEU A 33 29.23 5.11 -43.08
C LEU A 33 28.70 6.10 -42.02
N PRO A 34 28.01 7.18 -42.42
CA PRO A 34 27.36 8.10 -41.49
C PRO A 34 26.32 7.41 -40.59
N ALA A 35 26.12 7.93 -39.38
CA ALA A 35 25.18 7.39 -38.39
C ALA A 35 23.71 7.38 -38.84
N GLY A 36 23.34 8.18 -39.86
CA GLY A 36 21.99 8.24 -40.41
C GLY A 36 21.61 7.09 -41.37
N VAL A 37 22.57 6.23 -41.76
CA VAL A 37 22.31 5.09 -42.65
C VAL A 37 21.72 3.92 -41.85
N PRO A 38 20.53 3.39 -42.20
CA PRO A 38 19.96 2.24 -41.52
C PRO A 38 20.94 1.06 -41.48
N ALA A 39 21.08 0.43 -40.31
CA ALA A 39 22.12 -0.57 -40.07
C ALA A 39 22.08 -1.74 -41.08
N ALA A 40 20.90 -2.14 -41.54
CA ALA A 40 20.74 -3.18 -42.56
C ALA A 40 21.34 -2.76 -43.92
N VAL A 41 21.07 -1.53 -44.37
CA VAL A 41 21.61 -0.95 -45.61
C VAL A 41 23.12 -0.74 -45.50
N GLY A 42 23.59 -0.23 -44.37
CA GLY A 42 25.02 -0.01 -44.15
C GLY A 42 25.83 -1.32 -44.20
N ARG A 43 25.33 -2.40 -43.57
CA ARG A 43 25.95 -3.73 -43.67
C ARG A 43 26.00 -4.24 -45.11
N LEU A 44 24.94 -4.06 -45.90
CA LEU A 44 24.91 -4.48 -47.30
C LEU A 44 25.95 -3.72 -48.15
N VAL A 45 26.06 -2.40 -47.96
CA VAL A 45 27.03 -1.56 -48.68
C VAL A 45 28.46 -1.95 -48.34
N LEU A 46 28.76 -2.22 -47.06
CA LEU A 46 30.08 -2.68 -46.65
C LEU A 46 30.41 -4.08 -47.21
N ARG A 47 29.45 -5.01 -47.25
CA ARG A 47 29.62 -6.32 -47.90
C ARG A 47 29.90 -6.20 -49.40
N LEU A 48 29.28 -5.26 -50.09
CA LEU A 48 29.55 -4.99 -51.52
C LEU A 48 30.94 -4.40 -51.77
N LEU A 49 31.56 -3.77 -50.77
CA LEU A 49 32.91 -3.21 -50.83
C LEU A 49 34.00 -4.17 -50.30
N ALA A 50 33.61 -5.38 -49.86
CA ALA A 50 34.54 -6.36 -49.33
C ALA A 50 35.59 -6.75 -50.38
N LYS A 51 36.84 -6.93 -49.95
CA LYS A 51 37.96 -7.28 -50.84
C LYS A 51 37.89 -8.74 -51.24
N ASP A 52 37.59 -9.60 -50.27
CA ASP A 52 37.27 -11.01 -50.49
C ASP A 52 35.95 -11.16 -51.27
N PRO A 53 35.96 -11.76 -52.47
CA PRO A 53 34.74 -12.04 -53.23
C PRO A 53 33.74 -12.91 -52.46
N ALA A 54 34.19 -13.84 -51.60
CA ALA A 54 33.31 -14.71 -50.84
C ALA A 54 32.51 -13.99 -49.74
N ALA A 55 32.99 -12.83 -49.28
CA ALA A 55 32.28 -11.97 -48.32
C ALA A 55 31.15 -11.13 -48.98
N ARG A 56 31.15 -11.04 -50.31
CA ARG A 56 30.14 -10.29 -51.08
C ARG A 56 28.83 -11.09 -51.19
N PRO A 57 27.69 -10.43 -51.44
CA PRO A 57 26.48 -11.12 -51.86
C PRO A 57 26.76 -11.97 -53.10
N GLN A 58 26.14 -13.15 -53.17
CA GLN A 58 26.39 -14.16 -54.20
C GLN A 58 26.18 -13.62 -55.62
N ASP A 59 25.13 -12.82 -55.82
CA ASP A 59 24.79 -12.21 -57.09
C ASP A 59 23.95 -10.95 -56.87
N ALA A 60 23.54 -10.30 -57.97
CA ALA A 60 22.69 -9.11 -57.93
C ALA A 60 21.30 -9.38 -57.35
N ARG A 61 20.76 -10.60 -57.48
CA ARG A 61 19.45 -10.97 -56.93
C ARG A 61 19.49 -10.98 -55.41
N ALA A 62 20.55 -11.54 -54.82
CA ALA A 62 20.76 -11.51 -53.37
C ALA A 62 20.86 -10.08 -52.81
N VAL A 63 21.41 -9.15 -53.59
CA VAL A 63 21.45 -7.71 -53.24
C VAL A 63 20.04 -7.12 -53.22
N VAL A 64 19.24 -7.36 -54.26
CA VAL A 64 17.85 -6.88 -54.36
C VAL A 64 17.00 -7.46 -53.23
N GLU A 65 17.07 -8.77 -52.98
CA GLU A 65 16.32 -9.42 -51.89
C GLU A 65 16.69 -8.86 -50.51
N THR A 66 17.98 -8.63 -50.26
CA THR A 66 18.45 -8.03 -48.99
C THR A 66 17.99 -6.57 -48.86
N LEU A 67 18.02 -5.82 -49.96
CA LEU A 67 17.60 -4.42 -49.98
C LEU A 67 16.09 -4.28 -49.81
N ASP A 68 15.29 -5.12 -50.48
CA ASP A 68 13.83 -5.16 -50.33
C ASP A 68 13.43 -5.51 -48.90
N ALA A 69 14.13 -6.45 -48.26
CA ALA A 69 13.94 -6.76 -46.85
C ALA A 69 14.32 -5.59 -45.93
N ALA A 70 15.31 -4.77 -46.31
CA ALA A 70 15.74 -3.62 -45.53
C ALA A 70 14.87 -2.36 -45.73
N ILE A 71 14.20 -2.22 -46.88
CA ILE A 71 13.33 -1.07 -47.23
C ILE A 71 11.89 -1.28 -46.77
N ARG A 72 11.43 -2.52 -46.60
CA ARG A 72 10.09 -2.79 -46.06
C ARG A 72 9.93 -2.16 -44.68
N ARG A 73 8.78 -1.49 -44.46
CA ARG A 73 8.23 -1.25 -43.10
C ARG A 73 8.29 -2.57 -42.34
N LEU A 74 8.48 -2.50 -41.02
CA LEU A 74 8.67 -3.62 -40.09
C LEU A 74 8.04 -4.92 -40.63
N SER A 75 8.81 -5.99 -40.73
CA SER A 75 8.25 -7.29 -41.13
C SER A 75 7.11 -7.69 -40.19
N ALA A 76 6.21 -8.57 -40.62
CA ALA A 76 5.11 -9.05 -39.76
C ALA A 76 5.61 -9.58 -38.41
N GLN A 77 6.79 -10.21 -38.38
CA GLN A 77 7.43 -10.67 -37.15
C GLN A 77 7.90 -9.50 -36.26
N GLN A 78 8.42 -8.43 -36.86
CA GLN A 78 8.83 -7.23 -36.14
C GLN A 78 7.64 -6.43 -35.61
N GLU A 79 6.52 -6.39 -36.34
CA GLU A 79 5.26 -5.80 -35.88
C GLU A 79 4.66 -6.59 -34.71
N ALA A 80 4.57 -7.91 -34.83
CA ALA A 80 4.11 -8.79 -33.75
C ALA A 80 4.98 -8.66 -32.48
N LEU A 81 6.31 -8.56 -32.64
CA LEU A 81 7.22 -8.30 -31.53
C LEU A 81 6.93 -6.96 -30.85
N ARG A 82 6.68 -5.91 -31.62
CA ARG A 82 6.34 -4.57 -31.09
C ARG A 82 5.03 -4.59 -30.31
N GLU A 83 4.01 -5.26 -30.84
CA GLU A 83 2.70 -5.42 -30.18
C GLU A 83 2.83 -6.23 -28.89
N ALA A 84 3.58 -7.32 -28.90
CA ALA A 84 3.84 -8.13 -27.72
C ALA A 84 4.57 -7.33 -26.63
N ALA A 85 5.58 -6.54 -27.02
CA ALA A 85 6.31 -5.66 -26.11
C ALA A 85 5.39 -4.59 -25.49
N PHE A 86 4.55 -3.94 -26.29
CA PHE A 86 3.58 -2.96 -25.80
C PHE A 86 2.55 -3.57 -24.85
N ALA A 87 2.01 -4.75 -25.18
CA ALA A 87 1.07 -5.47 -24.33
C ALA A 87 1.72 -5.89 -22.99
N ALA A 88 2.99 -6.32 -23.02
CA ALA A 88 3.74 -6.62 -21.81
C ALA A 88 3.97 -5.38 -20.95
N GLN A 89 4.32 -4.24 -21.57
CA GLN A 89 4.48 -2.96 -20.86
C GLN A 89 3.16 -2.50 -20.22
N GLN A 90 2.03 -2.63 -20.92
CA GLN A 90 0.71 -2.30 -20.36
C GLN A 90 0.35 -3.17 -19.17
N ARG A 91 0.57 -4.50 -19.24
CA ARG A 91 0.31 -5.41 -18.11
C ARG A 91 1.12 -5.00 -16.88
N ARG A 92 2.43 -4.78 -17.05
CA ARG A 92 3.30 -4.32 -15.97
C ARG A 92 2.82 -3.01 -15.35
N SER A 93 2.45 -2.02 -16.18
CA SER A 93 1.94 -0.74 -15.67
C SER A 93 0.64 -0.89 -14.85
N ARG A 94 -0.23 -1.84 -15.22
CA ARG A 94 -1.45 -2.15 -14.47
C ARG A 94 -1.13 -2.84 -13.15
N GLU A 95 -0.22 -3.80 -13.15
CA GLU A 95 0.24 -4.50 -11.94
C GLU A 95 0.90 -3.50 -10.97
N ASP A 96 1.78 -2.63 -11.48
CA ASP A 96 2.43 -1.57 -10.70
C ASP A 96 1.38 -0.59 -10.12
N ALA A 97 0.36 -0.21 -10.90
CA ALA A 97 -0.71 0.66 -10.44
C ALA A 97 -1.58 0.02 -9.34
N VAL A 98 -1.88 -1.28 -9.46
CA VAL A 98 -2.60 -2.03 -8.42
C VAL A 98 -1.75 -2.13 -7.15
N GLY A 99 -0.46 -2.43 -7.28
CA GLY A 99 0.47 -2.46 -6.16
C GLY A 99 0.59 -1.10 -5.46
N ALA A 100 0.73 -0.02 -6.23
CA ALA A 100 0.80 1.34 -5.70
C ALA A 100 -0.50 1.75 -4.98
N ALA A 101 -1.66 1.39 -5.54
CA ALA A 101 -2.95 1.67 -4.90
C ALA A 101 -3.13 0.93 -3.57
N LEU A 102 -2.71 -0.35 -3.51
CA LEU A 102 -2.74 -1.12 -2.27
C LEU A 102 -1.79 -0.54 -1.22
N ALA A 103 -0.57 -0.19 -1.60
CA ALA A 103 0.42 0.42 -0.71
C ALA A 103 -0.05 1.79 -0.19
N ALA A 104 -0.65 2.63 -1.06
CA ALA A 104 -1.22 3.91 -0.65
C ALA A 104 -2.38 3.73 0.36
N LYS A 105 -3.25 2.73 0.14
CA LYS A 105 -4.33 2.42 1.09
C LYS A 105 -3.79 1.94 2.44
N GLN A 106 -2.74 1.11 2.44
CA GLN A 106 -2.08 0.63 3.66
C GLN A 106 -1.44 1.78 4.43
N ALA A 107 -0.65 2.62 3.77
CA ALA A 107 -0.01 3.79 4.38
C ALA A 107 -1.04 4.76 5.00
N ALA A 108 -2.15 5.04 4.29
CA ALA A 108 -3.22 5.87 4.81
C ALA A 108 -3.89 5.27 6.06
N THR A 109 -4.03 3.94 6.11
CA THR A 109 -4.59 3.24 7.28
C THR A 109 -3.63 3.30 8.47
N GLU A 110 -2.33 3.12 8.24
CA GLU A 110 -1.29 3.22 9.27
C GLU A 110 -1.19 4.65 9.85
N GLU A 111 -1.29 5.67 9.00
CA GLU A 111 -1.35 7.06 9.41
C GLU A 111 -2.58 7.34 10.27
N GLN A 112 -3.77 6.87 9.86
CA GLN A 112 -4.99 6.99 10.65
C GLN A 112 -4.88 6.28 12.00
N ILE A 113 -4.30 5.08 12.06
CA ILE A 113 -4.09 4.34 13.32
C ILE A 113 -3.16 5.15 14.23
N THR A 114 -2.08 5.71 13.67
CA THR A 114 -1.11 6.53 14.42
C THR A 114 -1.79 7.76 15.02
N GLN A 115 -2.58 8.48 14.21
CA GLN A 115 -3.35 9.63 14.66
C GLN A 115 -4.38 9.24 15.74
N ALA A 116 -5.13 8.16 15.54
CA ALA A 116 -6.12 7.70 16.51
C ALA A 116 -5.49 7.37 17.88
N LEU A 117 -4.32 6.75 17.90
CA LEU A 117 -3.59 6.44 19.13
C LEU A 117 -3.04 7.71 19.82
N ALA A 118 -2.64 8.72 19.04
CA ALA A 118 -2.24 10.02 19.58
C ALA A 118 -3.45 10.75 20.20
N ASP A 119 -4.59 10.74 19.52
CA ASP A 119 -5.84 11.35 20.01
C ASP A 119 -6.29 10.69 21.32
N LEU A 120 -6.28 9.35 21.38
CA LEU A 120 -6.62 8.63 22.61
C LEU A 120 -5.66 9.00 23.75
N HIS A 121 -4.37 9.05 23.47
CA HIS A 121 -3.39 9.42 24.48
C HIS A 121 -3.63 10.83 25.03
N ALA A 122 -3.95 11.80 24.16
CA ALA A 122 -4.28 13.16 24.56
C ALA A 122 -5.54 13.23 25.44
N VAL A 123 -6.59 12.49 25.09
CA VAL A 123 -7.81 12.40 25.91
C VAL A 123 -7.51 11.83 27.30
N LEU A 124 -6.65 10.81 27.38
CA LEU A 124 -6.26 10.20 28.65
C LEU A 124 -5.35 11.11 29.49
N GLU A 125 -4.46 11.88 28.87
CA GLU A 125 -3.64 12.90 29.55
C GLU A 125 -4.52 14.01 30.13
N GLU A 126 -5.46 14.53 29.34
CA GLU A 126 -6.41 15.53 29.78
C GLU A 126 -7.30 15.01 30.93
N ALA A 127 -7.77 13.77 30.83
CA ALA A 127 -8.50 13.12 31.92
C ALA A 127 -7.63 12.98 33.19
N ALA A 128 -6.34 12.69 33.05
CA ALA A 128 -5.41 12.59 34.17
C ALA A 128 -5.11 13.96 34.80
N ASP A 129 -5.06 15.04 34.01
CA ASP A 129 -4.98 16.41 34.51
C ASP A 129 -6.23 16.75 35.33
N GLN A 130 -7.43 16.53 34.78
CA GLN A 130 -8.70 16.74 35.47
C GLN A 130 -8.82 15.91 36.76
N ALA A 131 -8.40 14.64 36.72
CA ALA A 131 -8.39 13.79 37.90
C ALA A 131 -7.43 14.32 38.97
N ARG A 132 -6.25 14.85 38.60
CA ARG A 132 -5.27 15.42 39.52
C ARG A 132 -5.73 16.70 40.21
N GLU A 133 -6.60 17.48 39.57
CA GLU A 133 -7.21 18.65 40.21
C GLU A 133 -8.05 18.25 41.44
N ALA A 134 -8.73 17.11 41.40
CA ALA A 134 -9.52 16.58 42.51
C ALA A 134 -8.74 15.62 43.43
N LEU A 135 -7.81 14.86 42.86
CA LEU A 135 -7.03 13.80 43.50
C LEU A 135 -5.54 13.99 43.17
N PRO A 136 -4.77 14.78 43.93
CA PRO A 136 -3.39 15.14 43.59
C PRO A 136 -2.43 13.95 43.40
N GLU A 137 -2.75 12.79 43.97
CA GLU A 137 -1.99 11.54 43.86
C GLU A 137 -2.43 10.66 42.68
N ALA A 138 -3.33 11.13 41.81
CA ALA A 138 -3.71 10.41 40.61
C ALA A 138 -2.54 10.40 39.60
N GLU A 139 -2.21 9.21 39.10
CA GLU A 139 -1.10 8.99 38.17
C GLU A 139 -1.61 8.36 36.89
N LEU A 140 -1.07 8.80 35.74
CA LEU A 140 -1.23 8.14 34.46
C LEU A 140 0.11 7.57 34.01
N THR A 141 0.13 6.29 33.67
CA THR A 141 1.29 5.64 33.06
C THR A 141 0.90 4.98 31.76
N LYS A 142 1.84 4.87 30.83
CA LYS A 142 1.65 4.25 29.52
C LYS A 142 2.72 3.20 29.27
N GLN A 143 2.30 2.01 28.83
CA GLN A 143 3.19 0.93 28.40
C GLN A 143 2.71 0.38 27.06
N GLY A 144 3.37 0.77 25.98
CA GLY A 144 2.95 0.40 24.62
C GLY A 144 1.56 0.96 24.29
N LEU A 145 0.56 0.07 24.25
CA LEU A 145 -0.84 0.36 23.92
C LEU A 145 -1.77 0.11 25.10
N SER A 146 -1.20 0.11 26.29
CA SER A 146 -1.88 0.06 27.57
C SER A 146 -1.64 1.37 28.31
N TRP A 147 -2.70 1.93 28.89
CA TRP A 147 -2.66 3.09 29.76
C TRP A 147 -3.27 2.72 31.10
N GLU A 148 -2.58 3.00 32.19
CA GLU A 148 -3.09 2.82 33.53
C GLU A 148 -3.26 4.18 34.19
N MET A 149 -4.49 4.50 34.59
CA MET A 149 -4.79 5.63 35.46
C MET A 149 -5.12 5.11 36.85
N ARG A 150 -4.32 5.51 37.84
CA ARG A 150 -4.33 4.95 39.19
C ARG A 150 -4.50 6.03 40.24
N TRP A 151 -5.26 5.73 41.28
CA TRP A 151 -5.30 6.47 42.53
C TRP A 151 -5.29 5.47 43.70
N GLU A 152 -4.26 5.54 44.54
CA GLU A 152 -3.95 4.55 45.57
C GLU A 152 -3.95 3.10 45.02
N ARG A 153 -4.87 2.25 45.49
CA ARG A 153 -5.07 0.84 45.09
C ARG A 153 -6.12 0.67 43.99
N ARG A 154 -6.75 1.76 43.56
CA ARG A 154 -7.81 1.77 42.55
C ARG A 154 -7.21 2.23 41.23
N ARG A 155 -7.60 1.56 40.15
CA ARG A 155 -7.12 1.89 38.81
C ARG A 155 -8.15 1.55 37.75
N ILE A 156 -8.05 2.27 36.64
CA ILE A 156 -8.58 1.87 35.34
C ILE A 156 -7.41 1.57 34.41
N VAL A 157 -7.55 0.53 33.61
CA VAL A 157 -6.59 0.16 32.57
C VAL A 157 -7.31 0.22 31.24
N VAL A 158 -6.72 0.96 30.29
CA VAL A 158 -7.21 1.09 28.92
C VAL A 158 -6.25 0.33 28.02
N ASP A 159 -6.71 -0.78 27.46
CA ASP A 159 -5.94 -1.60 26.54
C ASP A 159 -6.49 -1.51 25.14
N VAL A 160 -5.66 -1.07 24.20
CA VAL A 160 -5.98 -1.10 22.77
C VAL A 160 -5.54 -2.43 22.17
N TRP A 161 -6.44 -3.08 21.44
CA TRP A 161 -6.17 -4.37 20.82
C TRP A 161 -5.42 -4.19 19.50
N THR A 162 -4.20 -4.75 19.43
CA THR A 162 -3.38 -4.82 18.21
C THR A 162 -3.60 -6.08 17.39
N GLN A 163 -4.38 -7.02 17.93
CA GLN A 163 -4.72 -8.24 17.22
C GLN A 163 -5.67 -7.87 16.09
N SER A 164 -5.05 -7.43 15.00
CA SER A 164 -5.45 -7.56 13.61
C SER A 164 -6.83 -8.20 13.53
N THR A 165 -7.82 -7.38 13.18
CA THR A 165 -9.10 -7.80 12.56
C THR A 165 -9.10 -9.30 12.38
N PRO A 166 -9.89 -10.08 13.15
CA PRO A 166 -10.08 -11.43 12.70
C PRO A 166 -10.57 -11.28 11.26
N ARG A 167 -10.20 -12.19 10.38
CA ARG A 167 -10.98 -12.42 9.16
C ARG A 167 -12.37 -12.92 9.57
N LEU A 168 -13.07 -12.17 10.42
CA LEU A 168 -14.50 -12.11 10.44
C LEU A 168 -14.86 -11.66 9.02
N GLU A 169 -15.90 -12.24 8.50
CA GLU A 169 -16.69 -11.66 7.41
C GLU A 169 -17.29 -10.34 7.92
N VAL A 170 -16.44 -9.37 8.23
CA VAL A 170 -16.84 -8.01 8.53
C VAL A 170 -17.36 -7.47 7.21
N PRO A 171 -18.57 -6.90 7.17
CA PRO A 171 -19.02 -6.20 5.97
C PRO A 171 -17.94 -5.24 5.51
N GLY A 172 -17.71 -5.11 4.20
CA GLY A 172 -16.67 -4.21 3.65
C GLY A 172 -16.80 -2.74 4.09
N ASP A 173 -17.92 -2.39 4.73
CA ASP A 173 -18.30 -1.05 5.19
C ASP A 173 -18.22 -0.87 6.72
N ASP A 174 -17.64 -1.79 7.51
CA ASP A 174 -17.44 -1.53 8.95
C ASP A 174 -16.44 -0.38 9.15
N PRO A 175 -16.84 0.73 9.81
CA PRO A 175 -15.96 1.88 9.98
C PRO A 175 -14.89 1.68 11.06
N LEU A 176 -14.83 0.52 11.73
CA LEU A 176 -13.90 0.29 12.84
C LEU A 176 -12.43 0.39 12.41
N LEU A 177 -11.69 1.28 13.05
CA LEU A 177 -10.24 1.43 12.88
C LEU A 177 -9.48 0.79 14.04
N ILE A 178 -9.87 1.11 15.28
CA ILE A 178 -9.24 0.63 16.51
C ILE A 178 -10.34 0.32 17.53
N ALA A 179 -10.14 -0.72 18.33
CA ALA A 179 -10.94 -0.98 19.51
C ALA A 179 -10.07 -1.34 20.71
N GLY A 180 -10.62 -1.15 21.89
CA GLY A 180 -9.98 -1.51 23.14
C GLY A 180 -10.98 -1.79 24.24
N VAL A 181 -10.45 -2.14 25.40
CA VAL A 181 -11.21 -2.38 26.62
C VAL A 181 -10.74 -1.42 27.70
N VAL A 182 -11.69 -0.95 28.49
CA VAL A 182 -11.41 -0.33 29.77
C VAL A 182 -11.73 -1.37 30.83
N ALA A 183 -10.73 -1.80 31.59
CA ALA A 183 -10.90 -2.65 32.76
C ALA A 183 -10.72 -1.83 34.04
N ALA A 184 -11.37 -2.24 35.13
CA ALA A 184 -11.12 -1.61 36.42
C ALA A 184 -11.19 -2.60 37.59
N GLY A 185 -10.30 -2.41 38.57
CA GLY A 185 -10.22 -3.23 39.78
C GLY A 185 -8.82 -3.77 40.07
N PRO A 186 -8.64 -4.44 41.22
CA PRO A 186 -7.31 -4.88 41.69
C PRO A 186 -6.64 -5.93 40.80
N ASN A 187 -7.44 -6.70 40.03
CA ASN A 187 -6.96 -7.85 39.25
C ASN A 187 -7.09 -7.68 37.71
N ASP A 188 -7.54 -6.52 37.22
CA ASP A 188 -7.48 -6.17 35.78
C ASP A 188 -8.30 -7.03 34.79
N THR A 189 -9.33 -7.76 35.25
CA THR A 189 -10.02 -8.74 34.39
C THR A 189 -11.45 -8.36 33.97
N ASP A 190 -12.11 -7.47 34.69
CA ASP A 190 -13.52 -7.16 34.42
C ASP A 190 -13.62 -5.99 33.44
N PRO A 191 -14.17 -6.19 32.23
CA PRO A 191 -14.36 -5.11 31.27
C PRO A 191 -15.49 -4.16 31.72
N TYR A 192 -15.19 -2.88 31.89
CA TYR A 192 -16.14 -1.82 32.28
C TYR A 192 -16.80 -1.17 31.08
N ALA A 193 -16.02 -1.00 30.02
CA ALA A 193 -16.44 -0.42 28.76
C ALA A 193 -15.53 -0.92 27.63
N ASN A 194 -15.96 -0.71 26.39
CA ASN A 194 -15.04 -0.70 25.25
C ASN A 194 -14.84 0.72 24.76
N ILE A 195 -13.67 0.99 24.23
CA ILE A 195 -13.41 2.19 23.44
C ILE A 195 -13.28 1.78 21.99
N VAL A 196 -13.84 2.58 21.09
CA VAL A 196 -13.77 2.34 19.65
C VAL A 196 -13.43 3.63 18.92
N CYS A 197 -12.51 3.54 17.97
CA CYS A 197 -12.26 4.58 16.99
C CYS A 197 -12.81 4.10 15.65
N GLU A 198 -13.71 4.89 15.08
CA GLU A 198 -14.34 4.62 13.80
C GLU A 198 -14.01 5.75 12.80
N THR A 199 -13.75 5.39 11.55
CA THR A 199 -13.61 6.35 10.46
C THR A 199 -14.98 6.62 9.85
N LYS A 200 -15.52 7.82 10.08
CA LYS A 200 -16.80 8.29 9.52
C LYS A 200 -16.55 9.50 8.63
N ASP A 201 -16.95 9.42 7.36
CA ASP A 201 -16.76 10.49 6.37
C ASP A 201 -15.30 10.99 6.28
N GLY A 202 -14.34 10.07 6.44
CA GLY A 202 -12.90 10.38 6.42
C GLY A 202 -12.36 11.03 7.71
N ARG A 203 -13.17 11.12 8.77
CA ARG A 203 -12.77 11.65 10.08
C ARG A 203 -12.76 10.55 11.14
N LEU A 204 -11.80 10.64 12.04
CA LEU A 204 -11.72 9.77 13.21
C LEU A 204 -12.75 10.20 14.25
N SER A 205 -13.47 9.23 14.81
CA SER A 205 -14.46 9.45 15.85
C SER A 205 -14.28 8.41 16.94
N TRP A 206 -13.85 8.86 18.12
CA TRP A 206 -13.79 8.01 19.31
C TRP A 206 -15.16 7.92 20.00
N SER A 207 -15.50 6.73 20.47
CA SER A 207 -16.69 6.49 21.29
C SER A 207 -16.39 5.47 22.37
N MET A 208 -17.07 5.63 23.51
CA MET A 208 -17.15 4.61 24.54
C MET A 208 -18.45 3.82 24.37
N LEU A 209 -18.34 2.50 24.48
CA LEU A 209 -19.46 1.56 24.39
C LEU A 209 -19.63 0.84 25.72
N ARG A 210 -20.87 0.79 26.21
CA ARG A 210 -21.24 0.00 27.38
C ARG A 210 -22.45 -0.86 27.06
N PHE A 211 -22.47 -2.06 27.61
CA PHE A 211 -23.48 -3.07 27.33
C PHE A 211 -24.25 -3.42 28.60
N ARG A 212 -25.56 -3.62 28.46
CA ARG A 212 -26.46 -4.05 29.52
C ARG A 212 -27.27 -5.26 29.06
N ALA A 213 -27.49 -6.23 29.94
CA ALA A 213 -28.37 -7.35 29.65
C ALA A 213 -29.80 -6.86 29.33
N SER A 214 -30.38 -7.37 28.24
CA SER A 214 -31.79 -7.11 27.94
C SER A 214 -32.70 -8.02 28.79
N ALA A 215 -33.88 -7.51 29.17
CA ALA A 215 -34.90 -8.30 29.87
C ALA A 215 -35.51 -9.42 29.02
N LEU A 216 -35.18 -9.48 27.72
CA LEU A 216 -35.72 -10.43 26.75
C LEU A 216 -35.33 -11.89 27.01
N THR A 217 -34.29 -12.16 27.81
CA THR A 217 -33.87 -13.54 28.09
C THR A 217 -33.35 -13.73 29.53
N SER A 218 -33.58 -14.91 30.11
CA SER A 218 -32.95 -15.32 31.36
C SER A 218 -31.50 -15.84 31.17
N ARG A 219 -31.05 -15.97 29.92
CA ARG A 219 -29.73 -16.46 29.51
C ARG A 219 -28.91 -15.32 28.87
N TYR A 220 -28.44 -14.40 29.70
CA TYR A 220 -27.37 -13.46 29.35
C TYR A 220 -26.02 -14.04 29.75
N GLU A 221 -25.10 -14.18 28.78
CA GLU A 221 -23.78 -14.81 28.94
C GLU A 221 -22.59 -13.88 28.65
N TYR A 222 -22.85 -12.64 28.23
CA TYR A 222 -21.79 -11.73 27.77
C TYR A 222 -21.16 -10.87 28.87
N GLY A 223 -21.66 -10.96 30.11
CA GLY A 223 -21.11 -10.25 31.26
C GLY A 223 -22.11 -10.10 32.42
N PRO A 224 -21.87 -9.17 33.36
CA PRO A 224 -22.77 -8.94 34.48
C PRO A 224 -24.15 -8.43 34.04
N ARG A 225 -25.19 -8.78 34.81
CA ARG A 225 -26.59 -8.45 34.50
C ARG A 225 -27.10 -7.22 35.25
N ASP A 226 -26.45 -6.90 36.35
CA ASP A 226 -26.80 -5.86 37.31
C ASP A 226 -26.16 -4.50 36.98
N ARG A 227 -25.20 -4.46 36.03
CA ARG A 227 -24.46 -3.24 35.70
C ARG A 227 -24.01 -3.17 34.24
N PRO A 228 -23.80 -1.95 33.70
CA PRO A 228 -23.11 -1.77 32.44
C PRO A 228 -21.68 -2.33 32.49
N HIS A 229 -21.24 -2.91 31.38
CA HIS A 229 -19.90 -3.49 31.23
C HIS A 229 -19.41 -3.35 29.78
N GLY A 230 -18.13 -3.63 29.56
CA GLY A 230 -17.56 -3.82 28.24
C GLY A 230 -17.47 -5.31 27.89
N PHE A 231 -16.87 -5.60 26.74
CA PHE A 231 -16.56 -6.94 26.29
C PHE A 231 -15.05 -7.16 26.21
N ALA A 232 -14.61 -8.37 26.54
CA ALA A 232 -13.30 -8.84 26.13
C ALA A 232 -13.25 -9.00 24.60
N TRP A 233 -12.04 -8.99 24.03
CA TRP A 233 -11.81 -9.03 22.58
C TRP A 233 -12.67 -10.06 21.82
N HIS A 234 -12.66 -11.32 22.27
CA HIS A 234 -13.35 -12.40 21.57
C HIS A 234 -14.87 -12.20 21.51
N VAL A 235 -15.47 -11.68 22.59
CA VAL A 235 -16.90 -11.33 22.62
C VAL A 235 -17.14 -10.10 21.73
N PHE A 236 -16.35 -9.05 21.89
CA PHE A 236 -16.49 -7.83 21.10
C PHE A 236 -16.46 -8.13 19.60
N ALA A 237 -15.45 -8.89 19.15
CA ALA A 237 -15.28 -9.27 17.76
C ALA A 237 -16.48 -10.09 17.25
N ALA A 238 -16.93 -11.10 18.00
CA ALA A 238 -18.09 -11.90 17.63
C ALA A 238 -19.40 -11.10 17.58
N GLN A 239 -19.52 -10.07 18.42
CA GLN A 239 -20.73 -9.26 18.55
C GLN A 239 -20.72 -7.99 17.66
N ARG A 240 -19.57 -7.63 17.07
CA ARG A 240 -19.39 -6.42 16.25
C ARG A 240 -20.42 -6.29 15.10
N PRO A 241 -20.78 -7.35 14.35
CA PRO A 241 -21.79 -7.23 13.31
C PRO A 241 -23.13 -6.66 13.80
N PHE A 242 -23.53 -6.98 15.04
CA PHE A 242 -24.77 -6.49 15.66
C PHE A 242 -24.65 -5.07 16.22
N MET A 243 -23.43 -4.61 16.51
CA MET A 243 -23.17 -3.22 16.93
C MET A 243 -23.27 -2.24 15.75
N VAL A 244 -22.86 -2.69 14.56
CA VAL A 244 -22.88 -1.88 13.32
C VAL A 244 -24.27 -1.90 12.67
N ARG A 245 -24.99 -3.02 12.79
CA ARG A 245 -26.33 -3.20 12.22
C ARG A 245 -27.34 -3.47 13.34
N PRO A 246 -27.99 -2.42 13.88
CA PRO A 246 -28.90 -2.57 15.01
C PRO A 246 -30.04 -3.53 14.68
N MET A 247 -30.17 -4.57 15.49
CA MET A 247 -31.30 -5.51 15.48
C MET A 247 -31.65 -5.89 16.92
N MET A 248 -32.78 -6.59 17.11
CA MET A 248 -33.13 -7.11 18.43
C MET A 248 -32.02 -8.05 18.93
N HIS A 249 -31.44 -7.71 20.08
CA HIS A 249 -30.32 -8.45 20.68
C HIS A 249 -30.54 -8.65 22.18
N VAL A 250 -29.86 -9.64 22.76
CA VAL A 250 -29.94 -9.93 24.21
C VAL A 250 -29.15 -8.95 25.08
N TRP A 251 -28.50 -7.95 24.47
CA TRP A 251 -27.93 -6.79 25.14
C TRP A 251 -28.48 -5.49 24.54
N HIS A 252 -28.47 -4.44 25.35
CA HIS A 252 -28.56 -3.06 24.91
C HIS A 252 -27.15 -2.45 24.91
N MET A 253 -26.82 -1.69 23.87
CA MET A 253 -25.56 -0.97 23.76
C MET A 253 -25.84 0.52 23.90
N ASP A 254 -25.20 1.13 24.89
CA ASP A 254 -25.09 2.57 25.03
C ASP A 254 -23.78 3.02 24.38
N ARG A 255 -23.86 4.10 23.59
CA ARG A 255 -22.71 4.71 22.92
C ARG A 255 -22.67 6.18 23.28
N GLU A 256 -21.50 6.64 23.70
CA GLU A 256 -21.23 8.04 23.98
C GLU A 256 -19.87 8.46 23.41
N PRO A 257 -19.64 9.76 23.16
CA PRO A 257 -18.31 10.25 22.79
C PRO A 257 -17.28 9.92 23.88
N LEU A 258 -16.06 9.55 23.47
CA LEU A 258 -14.96 9.39 24.42
C LEU A 258 -14.35 10.77 24.70
N THR A 259 -14.65 11.34 25.86
CA THR A 259 -14.08 12.60 26.33
C THR A 259 -13.26 12.39 27.60
N SER A 260 -12.52 13.42 28.01
CA SER A 260 -11.75 13.41 29.26
C SER A 260 -12.67 13.23 30.48
N GLU A 261 -13.84 13.86 30.50
CA GLU A 261 -14.82 13.71 31.59
C GLU A 261 -15.36 12.29 31.68
N ALA A 262 -15.66 11.65 30.54
CA ALA A 262 -16.13 10.26 30.52
C ALA A 262 -15.08 9.29 31.12
N VAL A 263 -13.79 9.54 30.88
CA VAL A 263 -12.70 8.76 31.47
C VAL A 263 -12.57 9.03 32.98
N VAL A 264 -12.69 10.28 33.41
CA VAL A 264 -12.70 10.64 34.84
C VAL A 264 -13.88 9.96 35.55
N ASP A 265 -15.05 9.89 34.91
CA ASP A 265 -16.22 9.19 35.44
C ASP A 265 -15.99 7.68 35.59
N LEU A 266 -15.26 7.05 34.67
CA LEU A 266 -14.85 5.65 34.82
C LEU A 266 -13.95 5.44 36.04
N LEU A 267 -12.99 6.34 36.26
CA LEU A 267 -12.13 6.30 37.46
C LEU A 267 -12.97 6.49 38.73
N ARG A 268 -13.90 7.45 38.75
CA ARG A 268 -14.84 7.67 39.86
C ARG A 268 -15.65 6.41 40.16
N GLU A 269 -16.19 5.73 39.14
CA GLU A 269 -16.90 4.46 39.30
C GLU A 269 -15.99 3.35 39.86
N ALA A 270 -14.75 3.26 39.39
CA ALA A 270 -13.77 2.27 39.86
C ALA A 270 -13.38 2.48 41.33
N ILE A 271 -13.28 3.74 41.78
CA ILE A 271 -13.04 4.11 43.17
C ILE A 271 -14.25 3.78 44.05
N SER A 272 -15.46 4.05 43.54
CA SER A 272 -16.72 3.92 44.31
C SER A 272 -17.17 2.47 44.52
N ARG A 273 -16.66 1.51 43.73
CA ARG A 273 -17.01 0.09 43.88
C ARG A 273 -16.26 -0.54 45.06
N THR A 274 -17.00 -0.77 46.15
CA THR A 274 -16.56 -1.46 47.36
C THR A 274 -16.47 -2.96 47.15
#